data_AF-A0AAW2CB13-F1
#
_entry.id   AF-A0AAW2CB13-F1
#
_cell.length_a   1.000
_cell.length_b   1.000
_cell.length_c   1.000
_cell.angle_alpha   90.00
_cell.angle_beta   90.00
_cell.angle_gamma   90.00
#
_symmetry.space_group_name_H-M   'P 1'
#
loop_
_entity.id
_entity.type
_entity.pdbx_description
1 polymer ?
#
loop_
_entity_poly.entity_id
_entity_poly.type
_entity_poly.pdbx_seq_one_letter_code
_entity_poly.pdbx_strand_id
1 'polypeptide(L)' 'MINDIQTWVNAALTDETTCTDGFHGKAINGIVKTLVRSRIVNVAQLTSNALALINRYASLH' A
#
# COMPACT_ATOMS: atom_id res chain seq x y z
N MET A 1 -1.17 16.01 13.52
CA MET A 1 -0.08 15.88 12.53
C MET A 1 0.42 14.44 12.40
N ILE A 2 1.08 13.84 13.40
CA ILE A 2 1.57 12.45 13.27
C ILE A 2 0.43 11.44 13.10
N ASN A 3 -0.69 11.65 13.81
CA ASN A 3 -1.89 10.82 13.70
C ASN A 3 -2.54 10.89 12.31
N ASP A 4 -2.52 12.06 11.67
CA ASP A 4 -3.05 12.24 10.31
C ASP A 4 -2.17 11.50 9.30
N ILE A 5 -0.83 11.62 9.45
CA ILE A 5 0.14 10.89 8.62
C ILE A 5 -0.01 9.38 8.78
N GLN A 6 -0.17 8.86 10.01
CA GLN A 6 -0.46 7.45 10.27
C GLN A 6 -1.78 7.01 9.63
N THR A 7 -2.82 7.83 9.71
CA THR A 7 -4.12 7.54 9.09
C THR A 7 -3.98 7.42 7.58
N TRP A 8 -3.29 8.35 6.92
CA TRP A 8 -3.10 8.31 5.47
C TRP A 8 -2.22 7.15 5.01
N VAL A 9 -1.15 6.82 5.73
CA VAL A 9 -0.28 5.71 5.34
C VAL A 9 -0.96 4.35 5.52
N ASN A 10 -1.83 4.21 6.54
CA ASN A 10 -2.67 3.01 6.69
C ASN A 10 -3.75 2.92 5.60
N ALA A 11 -4.32 4.06 5.19
CA ALA A 11 -5.24 4.10 4.06
C ALA A 11 -4.56 3.66 2.76
N ALA A 12 -3.32 4.11 2.50
CA ALA A 12 -2.55 3.69 1.33
C ALA A 12 -2.34 2.16 1.26
N LEU A 13 -2.01 1.50 2.39
CA LEU A 13 -1.92 0.03 2.45
C LEU A 13 -3.26 -0.66 2.11
N THR A 14 -4.36 -0.06 2.54
CA THR A 14 -5.71 -0.56 2.25
C THR A 14 -6.06 -0.37 0.78
N ASP A 15 -5.70 0.76 0.20
CA ASP A 15 -5.93 1.08 -1.22
C ASP A 15 -5.13 0.15 -2.14
N GLU A 16 -3.90 -0.20 -1.79
CA GLU A 16 -3.08 -1.17 -2.52
C GLU A 16 -3.71 -2.58 -2.53
N THR A 17 -4.25 -3.00 -1.37
CA THR A 17 -4.98 -4.27 -1.23
C THR A 17 -6.25 -4.25 -2.08
N THR A 18 -7.07 -3.21 -1.93
CA THR A 18 -8.31 -3.02 -2.68
C THR A 18 -8.05 -2.93 -4.18
N CYS A 19 -6.96 -2.29 -4.59
CA CYS A 19 -6.52 -2.21 -5.99
C CYS A 19 -6.31 -3.62 -6.55
N THR A 20 -5.62 -4.51 -5.83
CA THR A 20 -5.41 -5.91 -6.25
C THR A 20 -6.73 -6.67 -6.36
N ASP A 21 -7.63 -6.49 -5.38
CA ASP A 21 -8.96 -7.11 -5.39
C ASP A 21 -9.80 -6.67 -6.58
N GLY A 22 -9.62 -5.43 -7.05
CA GLY A 22 -10.26 -4.90 -8.25
C GLY A 22 -9.95 -5.70 -9.54
N PHE A 23 -8.89 -6.50 -9.56
CA PHE A 23 -8.52 -7.40 -10.67
C PHE A 23 -8.97 -8.85 -10.46
N HIS A 24 -9.47 -9.23 -9.29
CA HIS A 24 -9.97 -10.57 -9.03
C HIS A 24 -11.26 -10.84 -9.83
N GLY A 25 -11.37 -12.06 -10.40
CA GLY A 25 -12.55 -12.49 -11.16
C GLY A 25 -12.77 -11.82 -12.52
N LYS A 26 -11.94 -10.84 -12.92
CA LYS A 26 -12.07 -10.14 -14.22
C LYS A 26 -11.19 -10.80 -15.28
N ALA A 27 -11.76 -10.96 -16.48
CA ALA A 27 -11.00 -11.34 -17.68
C ALA A 27 -10.15 -10.15 -18.15
N ILE A 28 -8.95 -10.02 -17.57
CA ILE A 28 -7.96 -9.00 -17.88
C ILE A 28 -6.76 -9.68 -18.54
N ASN A 29 -6.09 -8.98 -19.46
CA ASN A 29 -4.84 -9.45 -20.05
C ASN A 29 -3.85 -9.86 -18.94
N GLY A 30 -3.33 -11.10 -19.00
CA GLY A 30 -2.45 -11.66 -17.97
C GLY A 30 -1.15 -10.87 -17.77
N ILE A 31 -0.60 -10.27 -18.83
CA ILE A 31 0.59 -9.42 -18.75
C ILE A 31 0.28 -8.15 -17.95
N VAL A 32 -0.87 -7.51 -18.22
CA VAL A 32 -1.31 -6.31 -17.48
C VAL A 32 -1.48 -6.65 -16.00
N LYS A 33 -2.14 -7.78 -15.68
CA LYS A 33 -2.32 -8.24 -14.30
C LYS A 33 -0.99 -8.43 -13.57
N THR A 34 -0.02 -9.07 -14.22
CA THR A 34 1.33 -9.29 -13.64
C THR A 34 2.08 -7.99 -13.42
N LEU A 35 2.06 -7.08 -14.39
CA LEU A 35 2.73 -5.78 -14.28
C LEU A 35 2.13 -4.92 -13.15
N VAL A 36 0.80 -4.86 -13.07
CA VAL A 36 0.10 -4.13 -12.01
C VAL A 36 0.41 -4.73 -10.65
N ARG A 37 0.33 -6.06 -10.51
CA ARG A 37 0.64 -6.75 -9.24
C ARG A 37 2.07 -6.46 -8.78
N SER A 38 3.05 -6.52 -9.68
CA SER A 38 4.45 -6.22 -9.35
C SER A 38 4.62 -4.78 -8.83
N ARG A 39 3.94 -3.81 -9.44
CA ARG A 39 3.96 -2.42 -8.98
C ARG A 39 3.29 -2.25 -7.61
N ILE A 40 2.12 -2.85 -7.41
CA ILE A 40 1.40 -2.79 -6.13
C ILE A 40 2.26 -3.35 -4.99
N VAL A 41 2.91 -4.50 -5.20
CA VAL A 41 3.79 -5.10 -4.17
C VAL A 41 4.94 -4.15 -3.81
N ASN A 42 5.56 -3.49 -4.79
CA ASN A 42 6.63 -2.53 -4.53
C ASN A 42 6.12 -1.33 -3.72
N VAL A 43 5.00 -0.74 -4.13
CA VAL A 43 4.40 0.40 -3.40
C VAL A 43 4.04 -0.02 -1.97
N ALA A 44 3.44 -1.20 -1.77
CA ALA A 44 3.11 -1.71 -0.44
C ALA A 44 4.31 -1.89 0.49
N GLN A 45 5.44 -2.34 -0.05
CA GLN A 45 6.69 -2.42 0.70
C GLN A 45 7.19 -1.03 1.12
N LEU A 46 7.15 -0.05 0.21
CA LEU A 46 7.54 1.33 0.51
C LEU A 46 6.63 1.97 1.55
N THR A 47 5.31 1.80 1.41
CA THR A 47 4.30 2.29 2.35
C THR A 47 4.48 1.66 3.73
N SER A 48 4.75 0.35 3.81
CA SER A 48 5.03 -0.36 5.07
C SER A 48 6.31 0.14 5.74
N ASN A 49 7.38 0.38 4.97
CA ASN A 49 8.61 0.97 5.48
C ASN A 49 8.37 2.38 6.04
N ALA A 50 7.59 3.21 5.33
CA ALA A 50 7.22 4.53 5.80
C ALA A 50 6.43 4.46 7.11
N LEU A 51 5.43 3.58 7.20
CA LEU A 51 4.66 3.35 8.43
C LEU A 51 5.55 2.96 9.60
N ALA A 52 6.54 2.07 9.39
CA ALA A 52 7.48 1.69 10.44
C ALA A 52 8.31 2.89 10.95
N LEU A 53 8.79 3.76 10.04
CA LEU A 53 9.51 4.98 10.40
C LEU A 53 8.62 5.97 11.15
N ILE A 54 7.39 6.18 10.69
CA ILE A 54 6.40 7.06 11.31
C ILE A 54 6.08 6.58 12.74
N ASN A 55 5.84 5.28 12.91
CA ASN A 55 5.56 4.69 14.23
C ASN A 55 6.75 4.84 15.18
N ARG A 56 7.98 4.64 14.69
CA ARG A 56 9.18 4.86 15.48
C ARG A 56 9.37 6.33 15.86
N TYR A 57 9.06 7.26 14.97
CA TYR A 57 9.11 8.68 15.29
C TYR A 57 8.08 9.06 16.37
N ALA A 58 6.84 8.57 16.22
CA ALA A 58 5.74 8.79 17.16
C ALA A 58 5.97 8.16 18.55
N SER A 59 6.83 7.15 18.66
CA SER A 59 7.20 6.58 19.96
C SER A 59 8.34 7.32 20.64
N LEU A 60 9.07 8.17 19.91
CA LEU A 60 10.20 8.95 20.43
C LEU A 60 9.81 10.39 20.80
N HIS A 61 8.72 10.91 20.28
CA HIS A 61 8.20 12.27 20.49
C HIS A 61 6.71 12.23 20.76
#